data_AF-A0A4P5W7D6-F1
#
_entry.id   AF-A0A4P5W7D6-F1
#
_cell.length_a   1.000
_cell.length_b   1.000
_cell.length_c   1.000
_cell.angle_alpha   90.00
_cell.angle_beta   90.00
_cell.angle_gamma   90.00
#
_symmetry.space_group_name_H-M   'P 1'
#
loop_
_entity.id
_entity.type
_entity.pdbx_description
1 polymer ?
#
loop_
_entity_poly.entity_id
_entity_poly.type
_entity_poly.pdbx_seq_one_letter_code
_entity_poly.pdbx_strand_id
1 'polypeptide(L)'
;MVNKPNLLRRLAAIFYDLLLLLSVLFVATALILPFNAGEAFTSSWLYSLYLLVISFIFYGWFWTHGGQTLGLRAWKLCVLTIDQKPISWRQAFLRFCGAMAFSKTDMFIKN
;
A
#
# COMPACT_ATOMS: atom_id res chain seq x y z
N MET A 1 -13.68 12.94 19.70
CA MET A 1 -12.98 11.88 20.46
C MET A 1 -12.38 10.92 19.45
N VAL A 2 -11.06 10.82 19.40
CA VAL A 2 -10.37 9.94 18.45
C VAL A 2 -10.32 8.54 19.05
N ASN A 3 -11.12 7.62 18.52
CA ASN A 3 -11.15 6.23 18.99
C ASN A 3 -10.16 5.36 18.23
N LYS A 4 -9.48 4.47 18.96
CA LYS A 4 -8.64 3.44 18.35
C LYS A 4 -9.55 2.46 17.59
N PRO A 5 -9.29 2.18 16.31
CA PRO A 5 -10.13 1.26 15.54
C PRO A 5 -9.99 -0.18 16.04
N ASN A 6 -11.14 -0.85 16.17
CA ASN A 6 -11.23 -2.28 16.46
C ASN A 6 -10.40 -3.09 15.47
N LEU A 7 -9.79 -4.18 15.97
CA LEU A 7 -8.88 -5.02 15.21
C LEU A 7 -9.51 -5.55 13.91
N LEU A 8 -10.80 -5.92 13.93
CA LEU A 8 -11.54 -6.36 12.73
C LEU A 8 -11.59 -5.31 11.62
N ARG A 9 -11.78 -4.02 11.96
CA ARG A 9 -11.82 -2.94 10.97
C ARG A 9 -10.43 -2.71 10.36
N ARG A 10 -9.37 -2.89 11.16
CA ARG A 10 -7.99 -2.82 10.67
C ARG A 10 -7.70 -3.95 9.68
N LEU A 11 -8.07 -5.19 10.05
CA LEU A 11 -7.90 -6.35 9.18
C LEU A 11 -8.71 -6.23 7.89
N ALA A 12 -9.97 -5.78 7.96
CA ALA A 12 -10.82 -5.58 6.79
C ALA A 12 -10.24 -4.53 5.83
N ALA A 13 -9.70 -3.42 6.34
CA ALA A 13 -9.03 -2.42 5.51
C ALA A 13 -7.77 -2.96 4.83
N ILE A 14 -6.93 -3.72 5.56
CA ILE A 14 -5.73 -4.37 5.00
C ILE A 14 -6.13 -5.39 3.92
N PHE A 15 -7.15 -6.20 4.18
CA PHE A 15 -7.67 -7.17 3.22
C PHE A 15 -8.17 -6.48 1.95
N TYR A 16 -8.87 -5.36 2.10
CA TYR A 16 -9.34 -4.56 0.96
C TYR A 16 -8.17 -4.00 0.13
N ASP A 17 -7.15 -3.46 0.78
CA ASP A 17 -5.95 -2.96 0.10
C ASP A 17 -5.17 -4.09 -0.59
N LEU A 18 -5.16 -5.30 -0.02
CA LEU A 18 -4.55 -6.47 -0.64
C LEU A 18 -5.28 -6.88 -1.92
N LEU A 19 -6.62 -6.87 -1.93
CA LEU A 19 -7.40 -7.14 -3.15
C LEU A 19 -7.16 -6.09 -4.25
N LEU A 20 -7.05 -4.82 -3.86
CA LEU A 20 -6.72 -3.74 -4.80
C LEU A 20 -5.31 -3.90 -5.37
N LEU A 21 -4.32 -4.19 -4.51
CA LEU A 21 -2.97 -4.46 -4.97
C LEU A 21 -2.94 -5.65 -5.93
N LEU A 22 -3.61 -6.75 -5.58
CA LEU A 22 -3.69 -7.94 -6.43
C LEU A 22 -4.26 -7.58 -7.81
N SER A 23 -5.33 -6.80 -7.85
CA SER A 23 -5.94 -6.33 -9.10
C SER A 23 -4.94 -5.52 -9.95
N VAL A 24 -4.16 -4.63 -9.32
CA VAL A 24 -3.12 -3.85 -10.01
C VAL A 24 -1.99 -4.75 -10.51
N LEU A 25 -1.56 -5.75 -9.73
CA LEU A 25 -0.52 -6.69 -10.14
C LEU A 25 -0.98 -7.55 -11.33
N PHE A 26 -2.22 -8.00 -11.35
CA PHE A 26 -2.79 -8.70 -12.51
C PHE A 26 -2.73 -7.84 -13.77
N VAL A 27 -3.15 -6.57 -13.68
CA VAL A 27 -3.06 -5.63 -14.82
C VAL A 27 -1.60 -5.40 -15.22
N ALA A 28 -0.71 -5.21 -14.26
CA ALA A 28 0.73 -5.03 -14.51
C ALA A 28 1.33 -6.23 -15.25
N THR A 29 1.03 -7.46 -14.82
CA THR A 29 1.46 -8.69 -15.49
C THR A 29 0.86 -8.80 -16.89
N ALA A 30 -0.43 -8.50 -17.06
CA ALA A 30 -1.10 -8.54 -18.36
C ALA A 30 -0.48 -7.56 -19.38
N LEU A 31 0.00 -6.39 -18.92
CA LEU A 31 0.66 -5.40 -19.78
C LEU A 31 2.03 -5.86 -20.28
N ILE A 32 2.77 -6.62 -19.47
CA ILE A 32 4.11 -7.08 -19.85
C ILE A 32 4.11 -8.45 -20.55
N LEU A 33 3.03 -9.21 -20.44
CA LEU A 33 2.89 -10.56 -21.01
C LEU A 33 3.20 -10.62 -22.54
N PRO A 34 2.76 -9.66 -23.38
CA PRO A 34 3.07 -9.69 -24.81
C PRO A 34 4.56 -9.58 -25.12
N PHE A 35 5.33 -8.94 -24.24
CA PHE A 35 6.79 -8.83 -24.38
C PHE A 35 7.53 -10.12 -24.04
N ASN A 36 6.86 -11.05 -23.37
CA ASN A 36 7.39 -12.39 -23.09
C ASN A 36 6.80 -13.44 -24.05
N ALA A 37 6.36 -13.03 -25.24
CA ALA A 37 5.69 -13.89 -26.22
C ALA A 37 4.43 -14.61 -25.69
N GLY A 38 3.81 -14.09 -24.63
CA GLY A 38 2.67 -14.74 -23.97
C GLY A 38 3.05 -15.85 -22.97
N GLU A 39 4.34 -16.15 -22.82
CA GLU A 39 4.81 -17.17 -21.88
C GLU A 39 4.73 -16.66 -20.43
N ALA A 40 4.53 -17.60 -19.50
CA ALA A 40 4.57 -17.28 -18.07
C ALA A 40 6.00 -16.90 -17.65
N PHE A 41 6.13 -15.87 -16.81
CA PHE A 41 7.43 -15.50 -16.24
C PHE A 41 7.89 -16.58 -15.24
N THR A 42 8.78 -17.48 -15.67
CA THR A 42 9.39 -18.49 -14.79
C THR A 42 10.49 -17.85 -13.94
N SER A 43 10.19 -17.57 -12.67
CA SER A 43 11.17 -17.24 -11.60
C SER A 43 12.28 -16.25 -11.99
N SER A 44 11.95 -15.20 -12.75
CA SER A 44 12.89 -14.14 -13.09
C SER A 44 12.97 -13.13 -11.95
N TRP A 45 14.19 -12.89 -11.45
CA TRP A 45 14.42 -11.85 -10.44
C TRP A 45 13.96 -10.46 -10.92
N LEU A 46 14.01 -10.20 -12.24
CA LEU A 46 13.52 -8.96 -12.85
C LEU A 46 12.00 -8.84 -12.76
N TYR A 47 11.26 -9.93 -12.96
CA TYR A 47 9.81 -9.94 -12.81
C TYR A 47 9.41 -9.70 -11.35
N SER A 48 10.09 -10.35 -10.40
CA SER A 48 9.90 -10.09 -8.97
C SER A 48 10.19 -8.63 -8.60
N LEU A 49 11.29 -8.07 -9.12
CA LEU A 49 11.65 -6.66 -8.91
C LEU A 49 10.60 -5.72 -9.53
N TYR A 50 10.09 -6.03 -10.71
CA TYR A 50 9.02 -5.28 -11.36
C TYR A 50 7.75 -5.24 -10.50
N LEU A 51 7.25 -6.40 -10.04
CA LEU A 51 6.08 -6.45 -9.16
C LEU A 51 6.32 -5.72 -7.83
N LEU A 52 7.54 -5.81 -7.28
CA LEU A 52 7.93 -5.07 -6.08
C LEU A 52 7.87 -3.56 -6.30
N VAL A 53 8.39 -3.07 -7.42
CA VAL A 53 8.37 -1.64 -7.79
C VAL A 53 6.94 -1.16 -8.01
N ILE A 54 6.11 -1.91 -8.71
CA ILE A 54 4.68 -1.58 -8.89
C ILE A 54 3.97 -1.52 -7.53
N SER A 55 4.20 -2.49 -6.65
CA SER A 55 3.65 -2.49 -5.29
C SER A 55 4.10 -1.27 -4.49
N PHE A 56 5.39 -0.91 -4.58
CA PHE A 56 5.94 0.26 -3.92
C PHE A 56 5.32 1.56 -4.42
N ILE A 57 5.19 1.72 -5.75
CA ILE A 57 4.56 2.90 -6.36
C ILE A 57 3.09 2.99 -5.92
N PHE A 58 2.37 1.87 -5.94
CA PHE A 58 0.97 1.81 -5.51
C PHE A 58 0.81 2.33 -4.08
N TYR A 59 1.47 1.71 -3.09
CA TYR A 59 1.36 2.14 -1.70
C TYR A 59 1.96 3.54 -1.46
N GLY A 60 3.11 3.83 -2.06
CA GLY A 60 3.80 5.11 -1.95
C GLY A 60 2.96 6.28 -2.47
N TRP A 61 2.25 6.10 -3.58
CA TRP A 61 1.33 7.09 -4.11
C TRP A 61 0.19 7.38 -3.14
N PHE A 62 -0.49 6.35 -2.63
CA PHE A 62 -1.59 6.53 -1.66
C PHE A 62 -1.12 7.20 -0.37
N TRP A 63 0.07 6.86 0.12
CA TRP A 63 0.64 7.47 1.32
C TRP A 63 1.06 8.93 1.12
N THR A 64 1.64 9.28 -0.05
CA THR A 64 2.13 10.64 -0.33
C THR A 64 1.04 11.63 -0.75
N HIS A 65 0.04 11.20 -1.51
CA HIS A 65 -0.98 12.11 -2.06
C HIS A 65 -2.22 12.25 -1.17
N GLY A 66 -2.56 11.24 -0.38
CA GLY A 66 -3.82 11.24 0.40
C GLY A 66 -3.68 10.86 1.87
N GLY A 67 -2.54 10.30 2.31
CA GLY A 67 -2.37 9.76 3.66
C GLY A 67 -3.35 8.63 4.02
N GLN A 68 -4.14 8.17 3.04
CA GLN A 68 -5.17 7.15 3.19
C GLN A 68 -5.22 6.31 1.93
N THR A 69 -5.09 5.00 2.10
CA THR A 69 -5.40 4.04 1.06
C THR A 69 -6.91 3.93 0.87
N LEU A 70 -7.34 3.36 -0.25
CA LEU A 70 -8.74 3.13 -0.55
C LEU A 70 -9.42 2.24 0.51
N GLY A 71 -8.74 1.20 1.00
CA GLY A 71 -9.23 0.35 2.08
C GLY A 71 -9.46 1.15 3.35
N LEU A 72 -8.54 2.04 3.71
CA LEU A 72 -8.72 2.93 4.87
C LEU A 72 -9.94 3.85 4.67
N ARG A 73 -10.10 4.44 3.48
CA ARG A 73 -11.27 5.29 3.14
C ARG A 73 -12.59 4.53 3.23
N ALA A 74 -12.65 3.30 2.73
CA ALA A 74 -13.86 2.47 2.76
C ALA A 74 -14.37 2.23 4.18
N TRP A 75 -13.45 2.12 5.15
CA TRP A 75 -13.77 1.87 6.57
C TRP A 75 -13.70 3.12 7.46
N LYS A 76 -13.64 4.33 6.87
CA LYS A 76 -13.48 5.62 7.56
C LYS A 76 -12.26 5.65 8.50
N LEU A 77 -11.21 4.92 8.14
CA LEU A 77 -9.94 4.91 8.85
C LEU A 77 -9.00 5.93 8.23
N CYS A 78 -8.15 6.52 9.07
CA CYS A 78 -7.08 7.37 8.62
C CYS A 78 -5.79 7.01 9.34
N VAL A 79 -4.69 6.99 8.60
CA VAL A 79 -3.36 6.98 9.19
C VAL A 79 -2.93 8.44 9.27
N LEU A 80 -2.77 8.95 10.49
CA LEU A 80 -2.24 10.28 10.71
C LEU A 80 -0.84 10.12 11.28
N THR A 81 0.11 10.87 10.71
CA THR A 81 1.36 11.17 11.40
C THR A 81 1.02 11.95 12.67
N ILE A 82 1.77 11.76 13.76
CA ILE A 82 1.57 12.51 15.02
C ILE A 82 1.55 14.03 14.78
N ASP A 83 2.30 14.50 13.79
CA ASP A 83 2.38 15.92 13.41
C ASP A 83 1.32 16.36 12.38
N GLN A 84 0.34 15.52 12.03
CA GLN A 84 -0.63 15.74 10.95
C GLN A 84 -0.03 16.05 9.57
N LYS A 85 1.28 15.79 9.38
CA LYS A 85 1.99 16.03 8.13
C LYS A 85 1.79 14.88 7.14
N PRO A 86 1.70 15.18 5.82
CA PRO A 86 1.68 14.16 4.79
C PRO A 86 2.96 13.33 4.81
N ILE A 87 2.84 12.04 4.51
CA ILE A 87 3.98 11.12 4.48
C ILE A 87 4.85 11.48 3.29
N SER A 88 6.15 11.71 3.51
CA SER A 88 7.09 11.96 2.40
C SER A 88 7.48 10.65 1.70
N TRP A 89 7.93 10.73 0.44
CA TRP A 89 8.41 9.55 -0.32
C TRP A 89 9.51 8.77 0.41
N ARG A 90 10.37 9.46 1.17
CA ARG A 90 11.40 8.82 2.02
C ARG A 90 10.78 7.99 3.14
N GLN A 91 9.76 8.50 3.80
CA GLN A 91 9.04 7.79 4.86
C GLN A 91 8.22 6.62 4.30
N ALA A 92 7.64 6.76 3.10
CA ALA A 92 6.97 5.69 2.39
C ALA A 92 7.93 4.53 2.05
N PHE A 93 9.14 4.85 1.55
CA PHE A 93 10.18 3.85 1.28
C PHE A 93 10.62 3.10 2.53
N LEU A 94 10.92 3.82 3.62
CA LEU A 94 11.30 3.19 4.89
C LEU A 94 10.19 2.30 5.45
N ARG A 95 8.92 2.71 5.32
CA ARG A 95 7.76 1.87 5.67
C ARG A 95 7.70 0.59 4.84
N PHE A 96 7.91 0.72 3.53
CA PHE A 96 7.86 -0.42 2.61
C PHE A 96 8.98 -1.43 2.89
N CYS A 97 10.18 -0.97 3.22
CA CYS A 97 11.32 -1.81 3.62
C CYS A 97 11.19 -2.42 5.02
N GLY A 98 10.07 -2.24 5.72
CA GLY A 98 9.85 -2.82 7.05
C GLY A 98 10.48 -2.03 8.20
N ALA A 99 11.05 -0.85 7.94
CA ALA A 99 11.55 0.06 8.98
C ALA A 99 10.40 0.81 9.67
N MET A 100 9.41 0.06 10.16
CA MET A 100 8.27 0.60 10.92
C MET A 100 8.72 1.21 12.26
N ALA A 101 9.92 0.88 12.74
CA ALA A 101 10.43 1.32 14.05
C ALA A 101 10.67 2.84 14.17
N PHE A 102 10.85 3.58 13.08
CA PHE A 102 11.17 5.02 13.14
C PHE A 102 9.98 5.97 12.96
N SER A 103 8.81 5.47 12.58
CA SER A 103 7.66 6.34 12.34
C SER A 103 6.61 6.14 13.44
N LYS A 104 6.63 7.03 14.44
CA LYS A 104 5.51 7.15 15.38
C LYS A 104 4.26 7.57 14.60
N THR A 105 3.42 6.60 14.27
CA THR A 105 2.22 6.79 13.45
C THR A 105 1.11 5.99 14.07
N ASP A 106 0.05 6.69 14.47
CA ASP A 106 -1.10 6.11 15.11
C ASP A 106 -2.28 6.12 14.13
N MET A 107 -2.96 4.97 14.01
CA MET A 107 -4.13 4.83 13.15
C MET A 107 -5.40 5.16 13.93
N PHE A 108 -6.22 6.02 13.35
CA PHE A 108 -7.36 6.65 14.01
C PHE A 108 -8.64 6.54 13.17
N ILE A 109 -9.80 6.50 13.82
CA ILE A 109 -11.10 6.59 13.14
C ILE A 109 -11.40 8.06 12.85
N LYS A 110 -11.75 8.36 11.59
CA LYS A 110 -12.26 9.67 11.17
C LYS A 110 -13.78 9.67 11.35
N ASN A 111 -14.31 10.56 12.21
CA ASN A 111 -15.76 10.79 12.33
C ASN A 111 -16.31 11.47 11.07
#